data_AF-A0A7C4GWD9-F1
#
_entry.id   AF-A0A7C4GWD9-F1
#
_cell.length_a   1.000
_cell.length_b   1.000
_cell.length_c   1.000
_cell.angle_alpha   90.00
_cell.angle_beta   90.00
_cell.angle_gamma   90.00
#
_symmetry.space_group_name_H-M   'P 1'
#
loop_
_entity.id
_entity.type
_entity.pdbx_description
1 polymer ?
#
loop_
_entity_poly.entity_id
_entity_poly.type
_entity_poly.pdbx_seq_one_letter_code
_entity_poly.pdbx_strand_id
1 'polypeptide(L)'
;MPRYVCLFCGHEFEAREENIRSFVKCGECDNYWCVSKEKFEEMINELIKVVRDDTPVLDLIDGIRTALAKCGIKGRPLKTLIVASNLVAEAERRRKVASRGQL
;
A
#
# COMPACT_ATOMS: atom_id res chain seq x y z
N MET A 1 9.09 -13.33 -13.07
CA MET A 1 9.87 -12.35 -12.28
C MET A 1 8.96 -11.80 -11.18
N PRO A 2 9.45 -11.58 -9.95
CA PRO A 2 8.61 -11.09 -8.86
C PRO A 2 8.15 -9.65 -9.14
N ARG A 3 6.85 -9.41 -8.92
CA ARG A 3 6.21 -8.11 -9.13
C ARG A 3 6.26 -7.27 -7.86
N TYR A 4 6.53 -5.99 -8.02
CA TYR A 4 6.63 -5.00 -6.95
C TYR A 4 5.69 -3.84 -7.20
N VAL A 5 5.30 -3.17 -6.11
CA VAL A 5 4.47 -1.98 -6.11
C VAL A 5 5.18 -0.90 -5.30
N CYS A 6 5.31 0.29 -5.88
CA CYS A 6 5.80 1.46 -5.17
C CYS A 6 4.68 2.06 -4.32
N LEU A 7 4.82 2.00 -3.00
CA LEU A 7 3.86 2.58 -2.05
C LEU A 7 3.76 4.11 -2.15
N PHE A 8 4.77 4.77 -2.73
CA PHE A 8 4.80 6.23 -2.86
C PHE A 8 4.02 6.76 -4.06
N CYS A 9 3.99 6.04 -5.19
CA CYS A 9 3.35 6.50 -6.43
C CYS A 9 2.37 5.51 -7.06
N GLY A 10 2.23 4.30 -6.49
CA GLY A 10 1.37 3.25 -7.02
C GLY A 10 1.92 2.46 -8.21
N HIS A 11 3.09 2.84 -8.75
CA HIS A 11 3.68 2.16 -9.91
C HIS A 11 3.95 0.67 -9.63
N GLU A 12 3.42 -0.20 -10.50
CA GLU A 12 3.69 -1.64 -10.51
C GLU A 12 4.77 -1.98 -11.53
N PHE A 13 5.77 -2.77 -11.14
CA PHE A 13 6.87 -3.16 -12.02
C PHE A 13 7.44 -4.53 -11.67
N GLU A 14 8.22 -5.11 -12.57
CA GLU A 14 8.95 -6.36 -12.34
C GLU A 14 10.37 -6.06 -11.89
N ALA A 15 10.82 -6.70 -10.80
CA ALA A 15 12.19 -6.58 -10.34
C ALA A 15 13.01 -7.80 -10.82
N ARG A 16 14.22 -7.54 -11.33
CA ARG A 16 15.22 -8.60 -11.56
C ARG A 16 15.71 -9.14 -10.22
N GLU A 17 15.97 -10.46 -10.14
CA GLU A 17 16.38 -11.13 -8.88
C GLU A 17 17.60 -10.49 -8.22
N GLU A 18 18.53 -9.99 -9.03
CA GLU A 18 19.74 -9.27 -8.59
C GLU A 18 19.40 -8.01 -7.77
N ASN A 19 18.33 -7.30 -8.13
CA ASN A 19 17.91 -6.06 -7.46
C ASN A 19 17.17 -6.32 -6.15
N ILE A 20 16.64 -7.52 -5.95
CA ILE A 20 15.88 -7.89 -4.74
C ILE A 20 16.81 -7.95 -3.53
N ARG A 21 18.06 -8.37 -3.73
CA ARG A 21 19.05 -8.53 -2.67
C ARG A 21 19.63 -7.20 -2.17
N SER A 22 19.46 -6.11 -2.94
CA SER A 22 20.18 -4.85 -2.74
C SER A 22 19.28 -3.61 -2.63
N PHE A 23 17.99 -3.78 -2.34
CA PHE A 23 16.93 -2.75 -2.34
C PHE A 23 16.27 -2.50 -3.69
N VAL A 24 14.93 -2.63 -3.70
CA VAL A 24 14.10 -2.38 -4.89
C VAL A 24 13.74 -0.90 -4.96
N LYS A 25 14.16 -0.24 -6.03
CA LYS A 25 13.88 1.18 -6.32
C LYS A 25 12.80 1.30 -7.40
N CYS A 26 11.86 2.22 -7.22
CA CYS A 26 10.89 2.56 -8.24
C CYS A 26 11.56 3.35 -9.37
N GLY A 27 11.36 2.94 -10.63
CA GLY A 27 11.88 3.66 -11.79
C GLY A 27 11.16 4.98 -12.13
N GLU A 28 9.96 5.21 -11.59
CA GLU A 28 9.15 6.39 -11.91
C GLU A 28 9.38 7.57 -10.96
N CYS A 29 9.58 7.29 -9.67
CA CYS A 29 9.69 8.33 -8.63
C CYS A 29 10.93 8.18 -7.75
N ASP A 30 11.86 7.30 -8.15
CA ASP A 30 13.14 7.04 -7.51
C ASP A 30 13.07 6.67 -6.01
N ASN A 31 11.90 6.31 -5.49
CA ASN A 31 11.73 5.91 -4.09
C ASN A 31 12.02 4.42 -3.87
N TYR A 32 12.52 4.11 -2.68
CA TYR A 32 12.79 2.74 -2.21
C TYR A 32 11.61 2.12 -1.44
N TRP A 33 10.47 2.81 -1.40
CA TRP A 33 9.24 2.34 -0.78
C TRP A 33 8.53 1.33 -1.68
N CYS A 34 9.22 0.25 -2.05
CA CYS A 34 8.71 -0.78 -2.93
C CYS A 34 8.52 -2.08 -2.16
N VAL A 35 7.36 -2.68 -2.29
CA VAL A 35 7.01 -3.97 -1.66
C VAL A 35 6.62 -4.98 -2.73
N SER A 36 6.71 -6.27 -2.43
CA SER A 36 6.18 -7.29 -3.35
C SER A 36 4.67 -7.10 -3.52
N LYS A 37 4.14 -7.46 -4.69
CA LYS A 37 2.71 -7.38 -4.98
C LYS A 37 1.87 -8.16 -3.99
N GLU A 38 2.34 -9.32 -3.53
CA GLU A 38 1.68 -10.12 -2.49
C GLU A 38 1.50 -9.34 -1.19
N LYS A 39 2.57 -8.72 -0.68
CA LYS A 39 2.52 -7.87 0.53
C LYS A 39 1.63 -6.64 0.34
N PHE A 40 1.64 -6.07 -0.87
CA PHE A 40 0.75 -4.96 -1.21
C PHE A 40 -0.72 -5.37 -1.09
N GLU A 41 -1.10 -6.50 -1.68
CA GLU A 41 -2.47 -7.03 -1.61
C GLU A 41 -2.87 -7.37 -0.16
N GLU A 42 -1.96 -7.95 0.64
CA GLU A 42 -2.19 -8.17 2.07
C GLU A 42 -2.48 -6.87 2.83
N MET A 43 -1.69 -5.80 2.61
CA MET A 43 -1.93 -4.49 3.24
C MET A 43 -3.29 -3.91 2.87
N ILE A 44 -3.66 -3.98 1.58
CA ILE A 44 -4.92 -3.45 1.08
C ILE A 44 -6.10 -4.23 1.67
N ASN A 45 -6.03 -5.56 1.74
CA ASN A 45 -7.08 -6.39 2.32
C ASN A 45 -7.31 -6.10 3.81
N GLU A 46 -6.27 -5.77 4.56
CA GLU A 46 -6.39 -5.34 5.95
C GLU A 46 -7.02 -3.94 6.06
N LEU A 47 -6.58 -3.01 5.21
CA LEU A 47 -7.10 -1.64 5.19
C LEU A 47 -8.57 -1.56 4.78
N ILE A 48 -9.02 -2.36 3.81
CA ILE A 48 -10.42 -2.38 3.36
C ILE A 48 -11.39 -2.71 4.51
N LYS A 49 -10.95 -3.47 5.53
CA LYS A 49 -11.77 -3.79 6.71
C LYS A 49 -12.02 -2.57 7.61
N VAL A 50 -11.12 -1.58 7.55
CA VAL A 50 -11.11 -0.37 8.40
C VAL A 50 -11.63 0.86 7.64
N VAL A 51 -11.39 0.96 6.34
CA VAL A 51 -11.75 2.14 5.51
C VAL A 51 -13.25 2.14 5.18
N ARG A 52 -14.02 2.95 5.92
CA ARG A 52 -15.43 3.29 5.68
C ARG A 52 -15.58 4.81 5.58
N ASP A 53 -16.67 5.26 4.96
CA ASP A 53 -16.90 6.70 4.77
C ASP A 53 -17.13 7.44 6.09
N ASP A 54 -17.48 6.72 7.16
CA ASP A 54 -17.71 7.20 8.52
C ASP A 54 -16.59 6.82 9.50
N THR A 55 -15.48 6.23 9.03
CA THR A 55 -14.39 5.80 9.92
C THR A 55 -13.72 7.03 10.57
N PRO A 56 -13.63 7.07 11.91
CA PRO A 56 -12.89 8.13 12.60
C PRO A 56 -11.43 8.19 12.13
N VAL A 57 -10.90 9.42 11.96
CA VAL A 57 -9.54 9.64 11.44
C VAL A 57 -8.46 8.91 12.26
N LEU A 58 -8.64 8.80 13.58
CA LEU A 58 -7.70 8.07 14.45
C LEU A 58 -7.70 6.56 14.18
N ASP A 59 -8.87 5.97 13.95
CA ASP A 59 -9.01 4.54 13.63
C ASP A 59 -8.44 4.24 12.24
N LEU A 60 -8.61 5.17 11.30
CA LEU A 60 -8.00 5.10 9.97
C LEU A 60 -6.47 5.10 10.06
N ILE A 61 -5.90 6.03 10.84
CA ILE A 61 -4.45 6.12 11.06
C ILE A 61 -3.93 4.85 11.75
N ASP A 62 -4.66 4.31 12.73
CA ASP A 62 -4.25 3.09 13.42
C ASP A 62 -4.34 1.84 12.52
N GLY A 63 -5.36 1.76 11.67
CA GLY A 63 -5.47 0.74 10.63
C GLY A 63 -4.29 0.76 9.67
N ILE A 64 -3.89 1.95 9.21
CA ILE A 64 -2.71 2.14 8.37
C ILE A 64 -1.43 1.76 9.09
N ARG A 65 -1.26 2.20 10.34
CA ARG A 65 -0.12 1.83 11.18
C ARG A 65 -0.02 0.32 11.31
N THR A 66 -1.12 -0.37 11.55
CA THR A 66 -1.19 -1.82 11.71
C THR A 66 -0.88 -2.56 10.41
N ALA A 67 -1.48 -2.14 9.28
CA ALA A 67 -1.22 -2.74 7.98
C ALA A 67 0.26 -2.61 7.58
N LEU A 68 0.84 -1.42 7.75
CA LEU A 68 2.26 -1.19 7.50
C LEU A 68 3.17 -2.02 8.44
N ALA A 69 2.84 -2.08 9.73
CA ALA A 69 3.61 -2.85 10.71
C ALA A 69 3.61 -4.35 10.40
N LYS A 70 2.47 -4.93 9.98
CA LYS A 70 2.38 -6.34 9.54
C LYS A 70 3.31 -6.64 8.37
N CYS A 71 3.51 -5.69 7.48
CA CYS A 71 4.41 -5.85 6.34
C CYS A 71 5.87 -5.46 6.62
N GLY A 72 6.23 -5.29 7.89
CA GLY A 72 7.60 -5.00 8.33
C GLY A 72 8.01 -3.54 8.19
N ILE A 73 7.08 -2.65 7.83
CA ILE A 73 7.32 -1.22 7.72
C ILE A 73 7.12 -0.58 9.10
N LYS A 74 8.22 -0.36 9.83
CA LYS A 74 8.21 0.30 11.14
C LYS A 74 8.68 1.76 11.01
N GLY A 75 7.71 2.69 10.95
CA GLY A 75 7.79 4.12 11.28
C GLY A 75 8.76 5.04 10.51
N ARG A 76 8.23 5.95 9.66
CA ARG A 76 8.72 7.35 9.51
C ARG A 76 7.57 8.31 9.18
N PRO A 77 7.12 9.15 10.13
CA PRO A 77 5.76 9.73 10.17
C PRO A 77 5.33 10.58 8.96
N LEU A 78 6.24 11.29 8.28
CA LEU A 78 5.85 12.21 7.19
C LEU A 78 5.82 11.57 5.79
N LYS A 79 6.73 10.65 5.46
CA LYS A 79 6.64 9.85 4.21
C LYS A 79 5.59 8.75 4.31
N THR A 80 5.32 8.28 5.54
CA THR A 80 4.22 7.36 5.84
C THR A 80 2.84 7.96 5.55
N LEU A 81 2.64 9.29 5.66
CA LEU A 81 1.34 9.92 5.38
C LEU A 81 0.97 9.96 3.89
N ILE A 82 1.93 10.17 2.99
CA ILE A 82 1.69 10.10 1.53
C ILE A 82 1.38 8.65 1.13
N VAL A 83 2.16 7.70 1.66
CA VAL A 83 1.90 6.26 1.48
C VAL A 83 0.52 5.88 2.05
N ALA A 84 0.18 6.37 3.24
CA ALA A 84 -1.11 6.18 3.89
C ALA A 84 -2.26 6.68 3.01
N SER A 85 -2.12 7.91 2.47
CA SER A 85 -3.12 8.52 1.60
C SER A 85 -3.36 7.70 0.33
N ASN A 86 -2.29 7.25 -0.34
CA ASN A 86 -2.41 6.41 -1.54
C ASN A 86 -3.07 5.06 -1.25
N LEU A 87 -2.72 4.43 -0.12
CA LEU A 87 -3.29 3.15 0.29
C LEU A 87 -4.78 3.27 0.60
N VAL A 88 -5.22 4.35 1.27
CA VAL A 88 -6.63 4.62 1.54
C VAL A 88 -7.40 4.89 0.25
N ALA A 89 -6.86 5.71 -0.65
CA ALA A 89 -7.50 6.02 -1.93
C ALA A 89 -7.73 4.76 -2.78
N GLU A 90 -6.73 3.86 -2.83
CA GLU A 90 -6.86 2.59 -3.57
C GLU A 90 -7.86 1.63 -2.91
N ALA A 91 -7.88 1.55 -1.57
CA ALA A 91 -8.86 0.76 -0.83
C ALA A 91 -10.29 1.22 -1.11
N GLU A 92 -10.55 2.53 -1.07
CA GLU A 92 -11.86 3.10 -1.42
C GLU A 92 -12.27 2.80 -2.87
N ARG A 93 -11.33 2.95 -3.81
CA ARG A 93 -11.58 2.68 -5.24
C ARG A 93 -12.04 1.23 -5.44
N ARG A 94 -11.31 0.27 -4.85
CA ARG A 94 -11.64 -1.15 -4.95
C ARG A 94 -12.96 -1.49 -4.26
N ARG A 95 -13.24 -0.90 -3.09
CA ARG A 95 -14.53 -1.05 -2.39
C ARG A 95 -15.70 -0.58 -3.28
N LYS A 96 -15.58 0.60 -3.91
CA LYS A 96 -16.60 1.17 -4.80
C LYS A 96 -16.85 0.31 -6.05
N VAL A 97 -15.79 -0.28 -6.61
CA VAL A 97 -15.91 -1.22 -7.74
C VAL A 97 -16.61 -2.51 -7.30
N ALA A 98 -16.24 -3.08 -6.15
CA ALA A 98 -16.87 -4.28 -5.61
C ALA A 98 -18.36 -4.08 -5.32
N SER A 99 -18.76 -2.92 -4.78
CA SER A 99 -20.18 -2.59 -4.55
C SER A 99 -20.97 -2.35 -5.85
N ARG A 100 -20.30 -2.01 -6.96
CA ARG A 100 -20.94 -1.78 -8.27
C ARG A 100 -21.04 -3.04 -9.13
N GLY A 101 -20.21 -4.05 -8.89
CA GLY A 101 -20.26 -5.35 -9.57
C GLY A 101 -21.29 -6.34 -8.98
N GLN A 102 -22.12 -5.90 -8.03
CA GLN A 102 -23.19 -6.69 -7.41
C GLN A 102 -24.60 -6.22 -7.83
N LEU A 103 -24.72 -5.44 -8.91
CA LEU A 103 -25.98 -4.99 -9.52
C LEU A 103 -26.20 -5.67 -10.87
#